data_AF-A0A2K3K6R9-F1
#
_entry.id   AF-A0A2K3K6R9-F1
#
_cell.length_a   1.000
_cell.length_b   1.000
_cell.length_c   1.000
_cell.angle_alpha   90.00
_cell.angle_beta   90.00
_cell.angle_gamma   90.00
#
_symmetry.space_group_name_H-M   'P 1'
#
loop_
_entity.id
_entity.type
_entity.pdbx_description
1 polymer ?
#
loop_
_entity_poly.entity_id
_entity_poly.type
_entity_poly.pdbx_seq_one_letter_code
_entity_poly.pdbx_strand_id
1 'polypeptide(L)'
;MTFNSMMRMISGKRYYGDDGDVTDVEEAKQFREIISEIMSLLGANNKGDFLPLLRFLDLDNLEKRCKRIAKRADAFLEGLIEEHRSGNHNSDGNTMIDNLLKLGEIQPEYYSNHIIKGLIQ
;
A
#
# COMPACT_ATOMS: atom_id res chain seq x y z
N MET A 1 9.88 3.92 -10.59
CA MET A 1 9.34 2.93 -11.56
C MET A 1 8.74 1.72 -10.85
N THR A 2 9.46 0.99 -9.99
CA THR A 2 8.97 -0.26 -9.37
C THR A 2 7.64 -0.13 -8.62
N PHE A 3 7.45 0.88 -7.77
CA PHE A 3 6.18 1.10 -7.06
C PHE A 3 4.99 1.30 -8.00
N ASN A 4 5.19 2.03 -9.10
CA ASN A 4 4.13 2.29 -10.07
C ASN A 4 3.72 1.01 -10.81
N SER A 5 4.69 0.16 -11.15
CA SER A 5 4.43 -1.15 -11.75
C SER A 5 3.69 -2.09 -10.79
N MET A 6 4.10 -2.12 -9.52
CA MET A 6 3.42 -2.91 -8.48
C MET A 6 1.99 -2.46 -8.28
N MET A 7 1.75 -1.15 -8.11
CA MET A 7 0.39 -0.64 -7.92
C MET A 7 -0.50 -0.86 -9.13
N ARG A 8 0.05 -0.78 -10.36
CA ARG A 8 -0.72 -1.12 -11.55
C ARG A 8 -1.13 -2.59 -11.61
N MET A 9 -0.31 -3.52 -11.09
CA MET A 9 -0.71 -4.93 -10.96
C MET A 9 -1.71 -5.15 -9.82
N ILE A 10 -1.53 -4.46 -8.69
CA ILE A 10 -2.33 -4.67 -7.49
C ILE A 10 -3.73 -4.05 -7.64
N SER A 11 -3.82 -2.78 -8.04
CA SER A 11 -5.06 -2.00 -8.07
C SER A 11 -5.38 -1.38 -9.43
N GLY A 12 -4.53 -1.58 -10.44
CA GLY A 12 -4.70 -0.94 -11.75
C GLY A 12 -4.25 0.53 -11.80
N LYS A 13 -3.96 1.14 -10.63
CA LYS A 13 -3.67 2.57 -10.51
C LYS A 13 -2.18 2.90 -10.62
N ARG A 14 -1.92 4.16 -10.98
CA ARG A 14 -0.58 4.76 -11.02
C ARG A 14 -0.53 6.00 -10.14
N TYR A 15 0.55 6.13 -9.36
CA TYR A 15 0.72 7.20 -8.36
C TYR A 15 1.96 8.07 -8.59
N TYR A 16 2.68 7.81 -9.68
CA TYR A 16 3.82 8.61 -10.14
C TYR A 16 3.72 8.78 -11.66
N GLY A 17 3.89 10.02 -12.15
CA GLY A 17 3.75 10.41 -13.56
C GLY A 17 3.35 11.88 -13.69
N ASP A 18 3.13 12.36 -14.92
CA ASP A 18 2.52 13.67 -15.20
C ASP A 18 1.04 13.67 -14.75
N ASP A 19 0.46 14.85 -14.48
CA ASP A 19 -0.89 15.00 -13.90
C ASP A 19 -2.01 14.31 -14.70
N GLY A 20 -1.80 14.04 -16.00
CA GLY A 20 -2.73 13.28 -16.85
C GLY A 20 -2.65 11.75 -16.72
N ASP A 21 -1.59 11.23 -16.10
CA ASP A 21 -1.34 9.78 -15.90
C ASP A 21 -1.68 9.30 -14.47
N VAL A 22 -1.89 10.25 -13.55
CA VAL A 22 -2.21 9.96 -12.14
C VAL A 22 -3.72 9.89 -11.98
N THR A 23 -4.21 8.77 -11.44
CA THR A 23 -5.65 8.47 -11.37
C THR A 23 -6.40 9.43 -10.44
N ASP A 24 -5.80 9.78 -9.30
CA ASP A 24 -6.30 10.75 -8.33
C ASP A 24 -5.11 11.44 -7.65
N VAL A 25 -5.07 12.77 -7.68
CA VAL A 25 -3.95 13.58 -7.17
C VAL A 25 -3.79 13.46 -5.67
N GLU A 26 -4.89 13.43 -4.91
CA GLU A 26 -4.86 13.36 -3.44
C GLU A 26 -4.53 11.94 -2.99
N GLU A 27 -5.10 10.92 -3.63
CA GLU A 27 -4.74 9.51 -3.38
C GLU A 27 -3.25 9.27 -3.68
N ALA A 28 -2.74 9.80 -4.80
CA ALA A 28 -1.34 9.70 -5.15
C ALA A 28 -0.43 10.43 -4.17
N LYS A 29 -0.86 11.57 -3.62
CA LYS A 29 -0.13 12.27 -2.57
C LYS A 29 -0.07 11.42 -1.30
N GLN A 30 -1.19 10.85 -0.86
CA GLN A 30 -1.24 9.95 0.29
C GLN A 30 -0.31 8.73 0.11
N PHE A 31 -0.35 8.09 -1.05
CA PHE A 31 0.53 6.97 -1.38
C PHE A 31 2.01 7.37 -1.31
N ARG A 32 2.38 8.50 -1.92
CA ARG A 32 3.75 9.02 -1.94
C ARG A 32 4.28 9.31 -0.53
N GLU A 33 3.44 9.89 0.33
CA GLU A 33 3.81 10.14 1.73
C GLU A 33 4.05 8.84 2.51
N ILE A 34 3.19 7.84 2.34
CA ILE A 34 3.36 6.52 2.98
C ILE A 34 4.66 5.87 2.52
N ILE A 35 4.92 5.79 1.21
CA ILE A 35 6.14 5.18 0.69
C ILE A 35 7.38 5.95 1.15
N SER A 36 7.34 7.29 1.16
CA SER A 36 8.47 8.12 1.62
C SER A 36 8.80 7.88 3.10
N GLU A 37 7.79 7.80 3.97
CA GLU A 37 8.00 7.57 5.40
C GLU A 37 8.44 6.11 5.69
N ILE A 38 7.97 5.12 4.93
CA ILE A 38 8.50 3.73 4.99
C ILE A 38 9.98 3.70 4.60
N MET A 39 10.35 4.31 3.47
CA MET A 39 11.74 4.32 3.00
C MET A 39 12.68 5.05 3.96
N SER A 40 12.17 6.11 4.61
CA SER A 40 12.88 6.80 5.69
C SER A 40 13.13 5.89 6.90
N LEU A 41 12.14 5.07 7.30
CA LEU A 41 12.28 4.14 8.42
C LEU A 41 13.23 2.97 8.09
N LEU A 42 13.28 2.55 6.81
CA LEU A 42 14.17 1.48 6.34
C LEU A 42 15.62 1.95 6.11
N GLY A 43 15.93 3.23 6.34
CA GLY A 43 17.29 3.77 6.17
C GLY A 43 17.74 3.91 4.71
N ALA A 44 16.81 3.84 3.75
CA ALA A 44 17.14 3.82 2.32
C ALA A 44 17.65 5.17 1.77
N ASN A 45 17.62 6.25 2.56
CA ASN A 45 17.91 7.62 2.12
C ASN A 45 19.28 8.17 2.52
N ASN A 46 20.11 7.45 3.29
CA ASN A 46 21.39 8.00 3.78
C ASN A 46 22.52 6.97 3.74
N LYS A 47 23.56 7.26 2.94
CA LYS A 47 24.83 6.50 2.93
C LYS A 47 25.65 6.66 4.22
N GLY A 48 25.25 7.56 5.13
CA GLY A 48 25.88 7.82 6.44
C GLY A 48 25.18 7.15 7.64
N ASP A 49 24.04 6.49 7.45
CA ASP A 49 23.24 5.90 8.55
C ASP A 49 23.76 4.53 9.02
N PHE A 50 24.99 4.17 8.63
CA PHE A 50 25.76 3.09 9.21
C PHE A 50 26.37 3.46 10.58
N LEU A 51 25.63 4.19 11.42
CA LEU A 51 25.86 4.34 12.87
C LEU A 51 24.88 3.41 13.60
N PRO A 52 25.11 2.08 13.57
CA PRO A 52 24.21 1.11 14.17
C PRO A 52 24.21 1.30 15.70
N LEU A 53 23.20 0.83 16.43
CA LEU A 53 23.20 0.67 17.90
C LEU A 53 23.15 1.90 18.84
N LEU A 54 23.30 3.17 18.42
CA LEU A 54 23.27 4.31 19.37
C LEU A 54 21.87 4.83 19.78
N ARG A 55 20.76 4.29 19.24
CA ARG A 55 19.39 4.79 19.46
C ARG A 55 18.44 3.83 20.18
N PHE A 56 18.94 2.96 21.06
CA PHE A 56 18.07 2.19 21.99
C PHE A 56 17.27 3.10 22.96
N LEU A 57 17.59 4.39 23.03
CA LEU A 57 16.91 5.40 23.86
C LEU A 57 15.62 5.99 23.24
N ASP A 58 15.28 5.70 21.99
CA ASP A 58 14.07 6.26 21.34
C ASP A 58 13.26 5.21 20.55
N LEU A 59 13.36 3.93 20.97
CA LEU A 59 12.62 2.81 20.38
C LEU A 59 11.11 3.02 20.45
N ASP A 60 10.60 3.58 21.55
CA ASP A 60 9.18 3.88 21.72
C ASP A 60 8.65 4.85 20.65
N ASN A 61 9.47 5.83 20.26
CA ASN A 61 9.10 6.79 19.21
C ASN A 61 9.14 6.14 17.82
N LEU A 62 10.11 5.26 17.57
CA LEU A 62 10.14 4.47 16.34
C LEU A 62 8.95 3.52 16.26
N GLU A 63 8.61 2.82 17.34
CA GLU A 63 7.44 1.94 17.41
C GLU A 63 6.15 2.72 17.18
N LYS A 64 5.99 3.90 17.79
CA LYS A 64 4.83 4.79 17.56
C LYS A 64 4.74 5.22 16.10
N ARG A 65 5.86 5.56 15.46
CA ARG A 65 5.91 5.93 14.04
C ARG A 65 5.57 4.74 13.14
N CYS A 66 6.13 3.56 13.40
CA CYS A 66 5.81 2.31 12.71
C CYS A 66 4.32 1.97 12.81
N LYS A 67 3.73 2.04 14.00
CA LYS A 67 2.29 1.82 14.20
C LYS A 67 1.44 2.84 13.46
N ARG A 68 1.84 4.12 13.45
CA ARG A 68 1.12 5.17 12.74
C ARG A 68 1.15 4.95 11.23
N ILE A 69 2.31 4.60 10.67
CA ILE A 69 2.40 4.34 9.23
C ILE A 69 1.70 3.06 8.81
N ALA A 70 1.79 2.00 9.62
CA ALA A 70 1.05 0.77 9.39
C ALA A 70 -0.46 1.04 9.31
N LYS A 71 -1.02 1.83 10.24
CA LYS A 71 -2.44 2.24 10.18
C LYS A 71 -2.79 3.04 8.92
N ARG A 72 -1.92 3.95 8.47
CA ARG A 72 -2.14 4.73 7.25
C ARG A 72 -2.10 3.85 6.00
N ALA A 73 -1.16 2.91 5.94
CA ALA A 73 -1.04 1.94 4.84
C ALA A 73 -2.22 0.97 4.81
N ASP A 74 -2.63 0.45 5.97
CA ASP A 74 -3.78 -0.43 6.14
C ASP A 74 -5.07 0.23 5.63
N ALA A 75 -5.34 1.47 6.08
CA ALA A 75 -6.50 2.24 5.63
C ALA A 75 -6.46 2.56 4.13
N PHE A 76 -5.27 2.83 3.58
CA PHE A 76 -5.11 3.06 2.14
C PHE A 76 -5.43 1.79 1.33
N LEU A 77 -4.90 0.64 1.74
CA LEU A 77 -5.16 -0.64 1.07
C LEU A 77 -6.63 -1.08 1.21
N GLU A 78 -7.23 -0.87 2.38
CA GLU A 78 -8.66 -1.13 2.58
C GLU A 78 -9.54 -0.29 1.64
N GLY A 79 -9.18 0.99 1.46
CA GLY A 79 -9.86 1.87 0.51
C GLY A 79 -9.83 1.33 -0.92
N LEU A 80 -8.68 0.79 -1.35
CA LEU A 80 -8.56 0.16 -2.67
C LEU A 80 -9.42 -1.11 -2.81
N ILE A 81 -9.48 -1.94 -1.77
CA ILE A 81 -10.33 -3.14 -1.77
C ILE A 81 -11.81 -2.74 -1.90
N GLU A 82 -12.24 -1.72 -1.15
CA GLU A 82 -13.63 -1.26 -1.17
C GLU A 82 -14.02 -0.61 -2.50
N GLU A 83 -13.10 0.15 -3.11
CA GLU A 83 -13.30 0.69 -4.46
C GLU A 83 -13.56 -0.44 -5.48
N HIS A 84 -12.76 -1.50 -5.43
CA HIS A 84 -12.93 -2.66 -6.31
C HIS A 84 -14.24 -3.42 -6.03
N ARG A 85 -14.65 -3.54 -4.77
CA ARG A 85 -15.95 -4.14 -4.39
C ARG A 85 -17.15 -3.34 -4.88
N SER A 86 -17.06 -2.02 -4.81
CA SER A 86 -18.13 -1.13 -5.26
C SER A 86 -18.22 -1.03 -6.78
N GLY A 87 -17.27 -1.61 -7.53
CA GLY A 87 -17.17 -1.51 -8.98
C GLY A 87 -16.82 -0.10 -9.47
N ASN A 88 -16.35 0.77 -8.58
CA ASN A 88 -16.00 2.16 -8.87
C ASN A 88 -14.52 2.33 -9.24
N HIS A 89 -13.91 1.33 -9.88
CA HIS A 89 -12.51 1.37 -10.31
C HIS A 89 -12.40 1.25 -11.83
N ASN A 90 -11.47 2.01 -12.40
CA ASN A 90 -11.19 1.99 -13.84
C ASN A 90 -10.22 0.84 -14.19
N SER A 91 -10.68 -0.40 -14.06
CA SER A 91 -9.92 -1.63 -14.38
C SER A 91 -10.76 -2.56 -15.24
N ASP A 92 -10.13 -3.27 -16.18
CA ASP A 92 -10.74 -4.35 -16.97
C ASP A 92 -11.04 -5.62 -16.13
N GLY A 93 -11.03 -5.52 -14.79
CA GLY A 93 -11.29 -6.63 -13.88
C GLY A 93 -10.13 -7.61 -13.73
N ASN A 94 -8.90 -7.19 -14.05
CA ASN A 94 -7.71 -8.05 -14.11
C ASN A 94 -6.60 -7.63 -13.12
N THR A 95 -6.95 -6.92 -12.04
CA THR A 95 -6.00 -6.60 -10.98
C THR A 95 -5.87 -7.77 -10.00
N MET A 96 -4.85 -7.74 -9.15
CA MET A 96 -4.75 -8.71 -8.06
C MET A 96 -5.96 -8.63 -7.11
N ILE A 97 -6.42 -7.41 -6.78
CA ILE A 97 -7.60 -7.22 -5.93
C ILE A 97 -8.85 -7.81 -6.60
N ASP A 98 -9.05 -7.56 -7.89
CA ASP A 98 -10.17 -8.13 -8.66
C ASP A 98 -10.19 -9.66 -8.58
N ASN A 99 -9.02 -10.28 -8.82
CA ASN A 99 -8.90 -11.72 -8.82
C ASN A 99 -9.09 -12.33 -7.42
N LEU A 100 -8.57 -11.69 -6.37
CA LEU A 100 -8.76 -12.15 -4.99
C LEU A 100 -10.22 -12.02 -4.54
N LEU A 101 -10.91 -10.95 -4.91
CA LEU A 101 -12.33 -10.78 -4.61
C LEU A 101 -13.18 -11.84 -5.34
N LYS A 102 -12.93 -12.08 -6.63
CA LYS A 102 -13.58 -13.16 -7.40
C LYS A 102 -13.37 -14.53 -6.76
N LEU A 103 -12.16 -14.83 -6.30
CA LEU A 103 -11.87 -16.08 -5.60
C LEU A 103 -12.63 -16.18 -4.27
N GLY A 104 -12.82 -15.06 -3.56
CA GLY A 104 -13.65 -15.01 -2.35
C GLY A 104 -15.13 -15.31 -2.59
N GLU A 105 -15.65 -14.94 -3.77
CA GLU A 105 -17.02 -15.26 -4.18
C GLU A 105 -17.16 -16.73 -4.59
N ILE A 106 -16.19 -17.28 -5.34
CA ILE A 106 -16.24 -18.66 -5.85
C ILE A 106 -15.89 -19.69 -4.77
N GLN A 107 -14.95 -19.34 -3.88
CA GLN A 107 -14.36 -20.25 -2.88
C GLN A 107 -14.25 -19.57 -1.51
N PRO A 108 -15.37 -19.21 -0.87
CA PRO A 108 -15.37 -18.47 0.40
C PRO A 108 -14.70 -19.23 1.57
N GLU A 109 -14.66 -20.56 1.49
CA GLU A 109 -13.98 -21.43 2.46
C GLU A 109 -12.46 -21.27 2.43
N TYR A 110 -11.88 -20.94 1.27
CA TYR A 110 -10.43 -20.79 1.08
C TYR A 110 -10.00 -19.32 1.04
N TYR A 111 -10.85 -18.44 0.49
CA TYR A 111 -10.57 -17.02 0.28
C TYR A 111 -11.54 -16.14 1.07
N SER A 112 -11.67 -16.41 2.36
CA SER A 112 -12.47 -15.55 3.24
C SER A 112 -11.95 -14.11 3.23
N ASN A 113 -12.79 -13.16 3.63
CA ASN A 113 -12.43 -11.74 3.71
C ASN A 113 -11.15 -11.50 4.54
N HIS A 114 -10.94 -12.28 5.61
CA HIS A 114 -9.74 -12.18 6.42
C HIS A 114 -8.48 -12.63 5.66
N ILE A 115 -8.58 -13.69 4.86
CA ILE A 115 -7.48 -14.18 4.02
C ILE A 115 -7.17 -13.18 2.91
N ILE A 116 -8.18 -12.64 2.25
CA ILE A 116 -8.00 -11.62 1.21
C ILE A 116 -7.26 -10.41 1.78
N LYS A 117 -7.69 -9.91 2.94
CA LYS A 117 -7.02 -8.80 3.63
C LYS A 117 -5.58 -9.13 3.99
N GLY A 118 -5.33 -10.29 4.60
CA GLY A 118 -3.98 -10.72 4.97
C GLY A 118 -3.04 -11.01 3.80
N LEU A 119 -3.54 -11.14 2.57
CA LEU A 119 -2.72 -11.25 1.36
C LEU A 119 -2.39 -9.90 0.72
N ILE A 120 -3.16 -8.86 1.03
CA ILE A 120 -3.02 -7.51 0.47
C ILE A 120 -2.26 -6.58 1.44
N GLN A 121 -2.51 -6.73 2.75
CA GLN A 121 -2.00 -5.90 3.86
C GLN A 121 -0.91 -6.62 4.64
#